data_AF-A0A4V5TP20-F1
#
_entry.id   AF-A0A4V5TP20-F1
#
_cell.length_a   1.000
_cell.length_b   1.000
_cell.length_c   1.000
_cell.angle_alpha   90.00
_cell.angle_beta   90.00
_cell.angle_gamma   90.00
#
_symmetry.space_group_name_H-M   'P 1'
#
loop_
_entity.id
_entity.type
_entity.pdbx_description
1 polymer ?
#
loop_
_entity_poly.entity_id
_entity_poly.type
_entity_poly.pdbx_seq_one_letter_code
_entity_poly.pdbx_strand_id
1 'polypeptide(L)' 'MKKLIIYHYFPNTLNLYGDRGNVTILQKQLEWRGIEADIHYVDQVKDYPVSQADLIF' A
#
# COMPACT_ATOMS: atom_id res chain seq x y z
N MET A 1 18.75 -1.23 -3.87
CA MET A 1 17.84 -0.06 -3.72
C MET A 1 16.86 -0.37 -2.62
N LYS A 2 16.44 0.63 -1.82
CA LYS A 2 15.44 0.44 -0.77
C LYS A 2 14.05 0.63 -1.40
N LYS A 3 13.14 -0.34 -1.22
CA LYS A 3 11.75 -0.26 -1.67
C LYS A 3 10.91 0.49 -0.63
N LEU A 4 9.88 1.20 -1.07
CA LEU A 4 8.86 1.75 -0.17
C LEU A 4 7.87 0.65 0.22
N ILE A 5 7.66 0.45 1.52
CA ILE A 5 6.70 -0.52 2.04
C ILE A 5 5.36 0.18 2.21
N ILE A 6 4.33 -0.28 1.48
CA ILE A 6 2.99 0.29 1.52
C ILE A 6 2.03 -0.79 2.00
N TYR A 7 1.30 -0.52 3.08
CA TYR A 7 0.24 -1.42 3.55
C TYR A 7 -1.11 -0.86 3.14
N HIS A 8 -1.89 -1.68 2.45
CA HIS A 8 -3.27 -1.38 2.10
C HIS A 8 -4.17 -2.27 2.96
N TYR A 9 -4.70 -1.69 4.04
CA TYR A 9 -5.52 -2.42 5.00
C TYR A 9 -6.96 -2.59 4.52
N PHE A 10 -7.48 -3.79 4.76
CA PHE A 10 -8.85 -4.19 4.51
C PHE A 10 -9.38 -3.84 3.11
N PRO A 11 -8.63 -4.09 2.02
CA PRO A 11 -9.03 -3.69 0.67
C PRO A 11 -10.30 -4.38 0.19
N ASN A 12 -10.71 -5.47 0.85
CA ASN A 12 -11.94 -6.21 0.57
C ASN A 12 -13.12 -5.75 1.45
N THR A 13 -12.85 -5.24 2.66
CA THR A 13 -13.89 -4.82 3.63
C THR A 13 -14.17 -3.32 3.57
N LEU A 14 -13.16 -2.49 3.27
CA LEU A 14 -13.25 -1.02 3.18
C LEU A 14 -13.33 -0.53 1.72
N ASN A 15 -14.05 -1.26 0.86
CA ASN A 15 -14.09 -0.98 -0.58
C ASN A 15 -15.13 0.06 -1.02
N LEU A 16 -15.97 0.56 -0.10
CA LEU A 16 -17.09 1.46 -0.44
C LEU A 16 -16.64 2.80 -1.06
N TYR A 17 -15.47 3.30 -0.64
CA TYR A 17 -14.90 4.58 -1.10
C TYR A 17 -13.65 4.45 -1.98
N GLY A 18 -13.30 3.22 -2.38
CA GLY A 18 -12.42 2.97 -3.52
C GLY A 18 -10.95 3.41 -3.36
N ASP A 19 -10.29 3.00 -2.29
CA ASP A 19 -8.86 3.24 -2.05
C ASP A 19 -7.89 2.49 -2.98
N ARG A 20 -8.31 1.36 -3.59
CA ARG A 20 -7.50 0.62 -4.59
C ARG A 20 -7.00 1.51 -5.73
N GLY A 21 -7.82 2.47 -6.16
CA GLY A 21 -7.44 3.42 -7.20
C GLY A 21 -6.27 4.31 -6.77
N ASN A 22 -6.25 4.73 -5.50
CA ASN A 22 -5.20 5.56 -4.92
C ASN A 22 -3.87 4.79 -4.85
N VAL A 23 -3.90 3.53 -4.41
CA VAL A 23 -2.70 2.68 -4.37
C VAL A 23 -2.15 2.43 -5.78
N THR A 24 -3.04 2.17 -6.74
CA THR A 24 -2.65 1.92 -8.14
C THR A 24 -1.99 3.14 -8.77
N ILE A 25 -2.57 4.34 -8.61
CA ILE A 25 -1.97 5.55 -9.19
C ILE A 25 -0.66 5.92 -8.50
N LEU A 26 -0.56 5.72 -7.17
CA LEU A 26 0.68 5.96 -6.43
C LEU A 26 1.79 5.04 -6.91
N GLN A 27 1.53 3.74 -7.05
CA GLN A 27 2.50 2.78 -7.59
C GLN A 27 3.04 3.27 -8.94
N LYS A 28 2.14 3.72 -9.83
CA LYS A 28 2.56 4.21 -11.15
C LYS A 28 3.43 5.47 -11.07
N GLN A 29 3.10 6.39 -10.17
CA GLN A 29 3.87 7.61 -9.94
C GLN A 29 5.26 7.33 -9.37
N LEU A 30 5.39 6.31 -8.51
CA LEU A 30 6.68 5.86 -7.97
C LEU A 30 7.54 5.20 -9.06
N GLU A 31 6.95 4.34 -9.90
CA GLU A 31 7.63 3.74 -11.05
C GLU A 31 8.25 4.78 -11.99
N TRP A 32 7.50 5.83 -12.33
CA TRP A 32 8.01 6.93 -13.18
C TRP A 32 9.23 7.65 -12.61
N ARG A 33 9.43 7.56 -11.29
CA ARG A 33 10.57 8.15 -10.57
C ARG A 33 11.68 7.13 -10.31
N GLY A 34 11.55 5.91 -10.80
CA GLY A 34 12.49 4.82 -10.52
C GLY A 34 12.46 4.35 -9.07
N ILE A 35 11.34 4.58 -8.36
CA ILE A 35 11.14 4.12 -6.99
C ILE A 35 10.27 2.87 -7.01
N GLU A 36 10.78 1.79 -6.42
CA GLU A 36 10.03 0.54 -6.29
C GLU A 36 9.14 0.58 -5.04
N ALA A 37 7.88 0.15 -5.19
CA ALA A 37 6.91 0.02 -4.11
C ALA A 37 6.62 -1.47 -3.86
N ASP A 38 6.67 -1.88 -2.60
CA ASP A 38 6.26 -3.19 -2.12
C ASP A 38 4.91 -3.04 -1.40
N ILE A 39 3.83 -3.40 -2.09
CA ILE A 39 2.46 -3.20 -1.64
C ILE A 39 1.93 -4.50 -1.02
N HIS A 40 1.52 -4.43 0.24
CA HIS A 40 0.92 -5.54 0.96
C HIS A 40 -0.58 -5.28 1.16
N TYR A 41 -1.42 -6.20 0.70
CA TYR A 41 -2.85 -6.18 0.95
C TYR A 41 -3.13 -6.89 2.27
N VAL A 42 -3.59 -6.12 3.26
CA VAL A 42 -3.64 -6.56 4.65
C VAL A 42 -5.08 -6.75 5.10
N ASP A 43 -5.56 -7.99 5.14
CA ASP A 43 -6.89 -8.29 5.69
C ASP A 43 -6.88 -8.43 7.23
N GLN A 44 -5.71 -8.58 7.87
CA GLN A 44 -5.56 -8.66 9.34
C GLN A 44 -4.31 -7.91 9.84
N VAL A 45 -4.49 -7.05 10.84
CA VAL A 45 -3.43 -6.16 11.35
C VAL A 45 -2.29 -6.91 12.05
N LYS A 46 -2.56 -8.08 12.64
CA LYS A 46 -1.60 -8.79 13.49
C LYS A 46 -0.28 -9.11 12.76
N ASP A 47 -0.35 -9.42 11.48
CA ASP A 47 0.81 -9.84 10.69
C ASP A 47 1.53 -8.65 10.03
N TYR A 48 0.92 -7.47 10.08
CA TYR A 48 1.37 -6.25 9.41
C TYR A 48 1.25 -5.06 10.37
N PRO A 49 2.20 -4.89 11.30
CA PRO A 49 2.18 -3.77 12.22
C PRO A 49 2.51 -2.45 11.50
N VAL A 50 1.76 -1.40 11.80
CA VAL A 50 1.90 -0.05 11.21
C VAL A 50 3.34 0.48 11.24
N SER A 51 4.12 0.13 12.26
CA SER A 51 5.52 0.56 12.41
C SER A 51 6.47 0.06 11.32
N GLN A 52 6.05 -0.93 10.51
CA GLN A 52 6.85 -1.48 9.41
C GLN A 52 6.51 -0.86 8.05
N ALA A 53 5.43 -0.07 7.96
CA ALA A 53 5.03 0.61 6.74
C ALA A 53 5.67 1.99 6.62
N ASP A 54 6.05 2.37 5.40
CA ASP A 54 6.38 3.76 5.06
C ASP A 54 5.11 4.57 4.74
N LEU A 55 4.06 3.91 4.25
CA LEU A 55 2.77 4.52 3.93
C LEU A 55 1.62 3.54 4.14
N ILE A 56 0.45 4.05 4.55
CA ILE A 56 -0.74 3.25 4.83
C ILE A 56 -1.93 3.79 4.02
N PHE A 57 -2.69 2.85 3.46
CA PHE A 57 -4.01 3.04 2.89
C PHE A 57 -5.03 2.21 3.66
#